data_AF-R7F4A0-F1
#
_entry.id   AF-R7F4A0-F1
#
_cell.length_a   1.000
_cell.length_b   1.000
_cell.length_c   1.000
_cell.angle_alpha   90.00
_cell.angle_beta   90.00
_cell.angle_gamma   90.00
#
_symmetry.space_group_name_H-M   'P 1'
#
loop_
_entity.id
_entity.type
_entity.pdbx_description
1 polymer ?
#
loop_
_entity_poly.entity_id
_entity_poly.type
_entity_poly.pdbx_seq_one_letter_code
_entity_poly.pdbx_strand_id
1 'polypeptide(L)'
;MNGLRKILTTCLLMLLGCSMAMAIELTPVTTGHLPVSDPGTLKRYTAFCGALNASYTVDIWFPEGYDAGSETRYPVIYMQDGQNLFDPSISFAKVAWEVDKALGRLLLPVRLQRP
;
A
#
# COMPACT_ATOMS: atom_id res chain seq x y z
N MET A 1 -40.14 15.92 -28.10
CA MET A 1 -38.77 16.35 -27.71
C MET A 1 -38.47 16.21 -26.20
N ASN A 2 -39.45 16.20 -25.29
CA ASN A 2 -39.19 16.13 -23.85
C ASN A 2 -38.86 14.72 -23.31
N GLY A 3 -39.35 13.66 -23.96
CA GLY A 3 -39.09 12.27 -23.56
C GLY A 3 -37.63 11.85 -23.79
N LEU A 4 -37.06 12.21 -24.95
CA LEU A 4 -35.68 11.87 -25.29
C LEU A 4 -34.67 12.55 -24.36
N ARG A 5 -34.90 13.82 -23.97
CA ARG A 5 -34.06 14.52 -22.99
C ARG A 5 -34.12 13.85 -21.61
N LYS A 6 -35.30 13.45 -21.13
CA LYS A 6 -35.43 12.74 -19.84
C LYS A 6 -34.73 11.38 -19.84
N ILE A 7 -34.81 10.63 -20.93
CA ILE A 7 -34.11 9.34 -21.08
C ILE A 7 -32.59 9.57 -21.08
N LEU A 8 -32.11 10.56 -21.85
CA LEU A 8 -30.69 10.87 -21.94
C LEU A 8 -30.10 11.32 -20.60
N THR A 9 -30.81 12.18 -19.85
CA THR A 9 -30.36 12.63 -18.52
C THR A 9 -30.34 11.48 -17.51
N THR A 10 -31.34 10.59 -17.57
CA THR A 10 -31.43 9.43 -16.67
C THR A 10 -30.34 8.40 -16.96
N CYS A 11 -30.03 8.14 -18.23
CA CYS A 11 -28.90 7.29 -18.62
C CYS A 11 -27.55 7.89 -18.21
N LEU A 12 -27.38 9.21 -18.35
CA LEU A 12 -26.15 9.90 -17.95
C LEU A 12 -25.92 9.81 -16.42
N LEU A 13 -26.98 9.98 -15.61
CA LEU A 13 -26.93 9.86 -14.15
C LEU A 13 -26.60 8.43 -13.68
N MET A 14 -27.14 7.40 -14.35
CA MET A 14 -26.80 6.00 -14.03
C MET A 14 -25.36 5.62 -14.40
N LEU A 15 -24.82 6.17 -15.50
CA LEU A 15 -23.44 5.94 -15.91
C LEU A 15 -22.42 6.63 -14.97
N LEU A 16 -22.75 7.81 -14.44
CA LEU A 16 -21.94 8.50 -13.43
C LEU A 16 -21.93 7.79 -12.06
N GLY A 17 -23.04 7.14 -11.68
CA GLY A 17 -23.14 6.42 -10.39
C GLY A 17 -22.40 5.09 -10.33
N CYS A 18 -22.16 4.44 -11.48
CA CYS A 18 -21.58 3.08 -11.52
C CYS A 18 -20.05 3.05 -11.39
N SER A 19 -19.36 4.19 -11.55
CA SER A 19 -17.89 4.24 -11.59
C SER A 19 -17.20 4.18 -10.22
N MET A 20 -17.94 4.27 -9.10
CA MET A 20 -17.36 4.48 -7.77
C MET A 20 -17.13 3.19 -6.97
N ALA A 21 -17.56 2.03 -7.47
CA ALA A 21 -17.61 0.78 -6.71
C ALA A 21 -16.36 -0.12 -6.82
N MET A 22 -15.24 0.36 -7.36
CA MET A 22 -14.09 -0.50 -7.70
C MET A 22 -12.72 0.00 -7.24
N ALA A 23 -12.64 1.06 -6.43
CA ALA A 23 -11.37 1.47 -5.83
C ALA A 23 -11.17 0.73 -4.49
N ILE A 24 -9.99 0.13 -4.30
CA ILE A 24 -9.54 -0.28 -2.96
C ILE A 24 -9.32 1.01 -2.17
N GLU A 25 -10.15 1.24 -1.16
CA GLU A 25 -10.00 2.40 -0.27
C GLU A 25 -8.93 2.09 0.78
N LEU A 26 -7.77 2.75 0.66
CA LEU A 26 -6.69 2.69 1.64
C LEU A 26 -6.87 3.81 2.67
N THR A 27 -7.23 3.43 3.88
CA THR A 27 -7.36 4.36 5.01
C THR A 27 -6.10 4.30 5.88
N PRO A 28 -5.35 5.40 6.07
CA PRO A 28 -4.14 5.38 6.88
C PRO A 28 -4.46 5.11 8.34
N VAL A 29 -3.67 4.26 8.98
CA VAL A 29 -3.75 3.99 10.41
C VAL A 29 -2.66 4.81 11.11
N THR A 30 -3.05 5.75 11.96
CA THR A 30 -2.14 6.72 12.60
C THR A 30 -2.09 6.59 14.13
N THR A 31 -2.84 5.65 14.70
CA THR A 31 -2.95 5.45 16.15
C THR A 31 -2.66 4.00 16.52
N GLY A 32 -2.38 3.76 17.81
CA GLY A 32 -2.02 2.44 18.33
C GLY A 32 -0.56 2.07 18.12
N HIS A 33 -0.25 0.78 18.24
CA HIS A 33 1.10 0.26 18.01
C HIS A 33 1.34 0.09 16.51
N LEU A 34 2.01 1.08 15.91
CA LEU A 34 2.37 1.08 14.50
C LEU A 34 3.68 0.29 14.30
N PRO A 35 3.80 -0.43 13.18
CA PRO A 35 5.01 -1.19 12.91
C PRO A 35 6.17 -0.24 12.61
N VAL A 36 7.36 -0.60 13.07
CA VAL A 36 8.58 0.17 12.80
C VAL A 36 9.49 -0.55 11.79
N SER A 37 10.29 0.20 11.06
CA SER A 37 11.34 -0.30 10.17
C SER A 37 12.63 0.48 10.39
N ASP A 38 13.76 -0.17 10.14
CA ASP A 38 15.08 0.45 10.10
C ASP A 38 16.00 -0.39 9.19
N PRO A 39 16.31 0.07 7.95
CA PRO A 39 16.14 1.43 7.42
C PRO A 39 14.76 1.71 6.77
N GLY A 40 14.56 2.96 6.35
CA GLY A 40 13.38 3.39 5.58
C GLY A 40 12.17 3.76 6.44
N THR A 41 11.00 3.92 5.81
CA THR A 41 9.76 4.31 6.49
C THR A 41 8.64 3.33 6.18
N LEU A 42 7.98 2.85 7.23
CA LEU A 42 6.82 1.96 7.14
C LEU A 42 5.53 2.73 7.43
N LYS A 43 4.51 2.54 6.60
CA LYS A 43 3.17 3.12 6.81
C LYS A 43 2.11 2.03 6.78
N ARG A 44 1.22 2.05 7.77
CA ARG A 44 0.10 1.10 7.87
C ARG A 44 -1.20 1.69 7.32
N TYR A 45 -1.94 0.88 6.59
CA TYR A 45 -3.25 1.19 6.04
C TYR A 45 -4.24 0.06 6.34
N THR A 46 -5.52 0.42 6.37
CA THR A 46 -6.63 -0.53 6.27
C THR A 46 -7.21 -0.44 4.86
N ALA A 47 -7.27 -1.58 4.17
CA ALA A 47 -7.80 -1.72 2.83
C ALA A 47 -9.13 -2.47 2.88
N PHE A 48 -10.24 -1.83 2.49
CA PHE A 48 -11.51 -2.54 2.36
C PHE A 48 -11.61 -3.23 1.00
N CYS A 49 -11.84 -4.54 1.00
CA CYS A 49 -12.09 -5.32 -0.20
C CYS A 49 -13.60 -5.61 -0.33
N GLY A 50 -14.28 -4.87 -1.21
CA GLY A 50 -15.71 -5.06 -1.44
C GLY A 50 -16.08 -6.48 -1.89
N ALA A 51 -15.24 -7.13 -2.70
CA ALA A 51 -15.47 -8.49 -3.18
C ALA A 51 -15.47 -9.54 -2.06
N LEU A 52 -14.67 -9.32 -1.02
CA LEU A 52 -14.57 -10.22 0.14
C LEU A 52 -15.37 -9.72 1.34
N ASN A 53 -16.00 -8.53 1.22
CA ASN A 53 -16.69 -7.83 2.29
C ASN A 53 -15.89 -7.79 3.60
N ALA A 54 -14.59 -7.49 3.49
CA ALA A 54 -13.65 -7.55 4.60
C ALA A 54 -12.57 -6.49 4.47
N SER A 55 -12.02 -6.09 5.62
CA SER A 55 -10.89 -5.16 5.72
C SER A 55 -9.59 -5.90 5.99
N TYR A 56 -8.52 -5.45 5.35
CA TYR A 56 -7.19 -6.03 5.44
C TYR A 56 -6.18 -4.99 5.89
N THR A 57 -5.23 -5.41 6.73
CA THR A 57 -4.07 -4.58 7.07
C THR A 57 -3.06 -4.64 5.93
N VAL A 58 -2.59 -3.48 5.49
CA VAL A 58 -1.56 -3.34 4.46
C VAL A 58 -0.45 -2.45 5.02
N ASP A 59 0.76 -2.99 5.09
CA ASP A 59 1.95 -2.21 5.44
C ASP A 59 2.74 -1.91 4.16
N ILE A 60 3.05 -0.63 3.94
CA ILE A 60 3.82 -0.16 2.79
C ILE A 60 5.14 0.40 3.30
N TRP A 61 6.24 -0.26 2.92
CA TRP A 61 7.58 0.18 3.21
C TRP A 61 8.11 1.05 2.06
N PHE A 62 8.75 2.16 2.42
CA PHE A 62 9.41 3.08 1.51
C PHE A 62 10.91 3.10 1.81
N PRO A 63 11.77 2.96 0.79
CA PRO A 63 13.21 3.03 0.98
C PRO A 63 13.65 4.44 1.40
N GLU A 64 14.84 4.55 1.97
CA GLU A 64 15.46 5.85 2.22
C GLU A 64 15.58 6.67 0.92
N GLY A 65 15.31 7.97 1.02
CA GLY A 65 15.31 8.87 -0.13
C GLY A 65 14.07 8.75 -1.03
N TYR A 66 13.06 7.95 -0.67
CA TYR A 66 11.77 7.97 -1.35
C TYR A 66 11.11 9.35 -1.23
N ASP A 67 10.81 9.97 -2.38
CA ASP A 67 10.14 11.26 -2.46
C ASP A 67 8.74 11.11 -3.09
N ALA A 68 7.71 11.32 -2.28
CA ALA A 68 6.32 11.26 -2.71
C ALA A 68 5.93 12.40 -3.67
N GLY A 69 6.69 13.50 -3.71
CA GLY A 69 6.49 14.63 -4.60
C GLY A 69 7.19 14.51 -5.95
N SER A 70 8.08 13.52 -6.11
CA SER A 70 8.84 13.30 -7.33
C SER A 70 8.03 12.59 -8.42
N GLU A 71 8.35 12.85 -9.68
CA GLU A 71 7.82 12.10 -10.82
C GLU A 71 8.49 10.72 -10.98
N THR A 72 9.56 10.46 -10.24
CA THR A 72 10.25 9.16 -10.25
C THR A 72 9.30 8.04 -9.83
N ARG A 73 9.27 6.96 -10.60
CA ARG A 73 8.48 5.76 -10.29
C ARG A 73 9.41 4.65 -9.83
N TYR A 74 8.98 3.94 -8.79
CA TYR A 74 9.72 2.83 -8.20
C TYR A 74 9.01 1.51 -8.54
N PRO A 75 9.74 0.42 -8.82
CA PRO A 75 9.12 -0.89 -8.89
C PRO A 75 8.52 -1.27 -7.53
N VAL A 76 7.40 -2.00 -7.55
CA VAL A 76 6.68 -2.44 -6.35
C VAL A 76 6.83 -3.95 -6.18
N ILE A 77 7.19 -4.38 -4.98
CA ILE A 77 7.25 -5.80 -4.59
C ILE A 77 6.10 -6.05 -3.61
N TYR A 78 5.28 -7.06 -3.88
CA TYR A 78 4.19 -7.48 -2.99
C TYR A 78 4.61 -8.72 -2.18
N MET A 79 4.38 -8.69 -0.87
CA MET A 79 4.73 -9.78 0.05
C MET A 79 3.57 -10.08 0.98
N GLN A 80 3.26 -11.37 1.21
CA GLN A 80 2.00 -11.82 1.82
C GLN A 80 2.14 -12.41 3.24
N ASP A 81 3.24 -12.17 3.96
CA ASP A 81 3.43 -12.67 5.35
C ASP A 81 2.98 -11.68 6.44
N GLY A 82 2.42 -10.53 6.03
CA GLY A 82 1.84 -9.54 6.93
C GLY A 82 2.79 -9.06 8.03
N GLN A 83 2.37 -9.19 9.28
CA GLN A 83 3.07 -8.67 10.47
C GLN A 83 4.48 -9.23 10.68
N ASN A 84 4.85 -10.32 10.00
CA ASN A 84 6.17 -10.94 10.16
C ASN A 84 7.26 -10.26 9.33
N LEU A 85 6.93 -9.34 8.41
CA LEU A 85 7.88 -8.84 7.42
C LEU A 85 8.95 -7.88 7.98
N PHE A 86 8.59 -6.99 8.91
CA PHE A 86 9.43 -5.84 9.28
C PHE A 86 9.74 -5.79 10.78
N ASP A 87 8.71 -5.71 11.62
CA ASP A 87 8.86 -5.37 13.03
C ASP A 87 8.73 -6.62 13.93
N PRO A 88 9.83 -7.05 14.60
CA PRO A 88 9.79 -8.21 15.49
C PRO A 88 8.90 -7.99 16.73
N SER A 89 8.60 -6.74 17.11
CA SER A 89 7.72 -6.48 18.26
C SER A 89 6.29 -6.93 18.02
N ILE A 90 5.84 -6.97 16.75
CA ILE A 90 4.50 -7.40 16.35
C ILE A 90 4.47 -8.73 15.59
N SER A 91 5.63 -9.30 15.27
CA SER A 91 5.68 -10.58 14.56
C SER A 91 5.21 -11.73 15.45
N PHE A 92 4.73 -12.81 14.82
CA PHE A 92 4.14 -13.96 15.50
C PHE A 92 5.07 -14.59 16.54
N ALA A 93 6.36 -14.73 16.23
CA ALA A 93 7.35 -15.40 17.07
C ALA A 93 8.43 -14.46 17.64
N LYS A 94 8.19 -13.14 17.64
CA LYS A 94 9.19 -12.11 17.98
C LYS A 94 10.45 -12.12 17.11
N VAL A 95 10.35 -12.76 15.94
CA VAL A 95 11.34 -12.76 14.87
C VAL A 95 10.66 -12.23 13.61
N ALA A 96 11.28 -11.27 12.94
CA ALA A 96 10.81 -10.75 11.67
C ALA A 96 11.70 -11.25 10.53
N TRP A 97 11.19 -11.17 9.30
CA TRP A 97 11.95 -11.45 8.08
C TRP A 97 12.96 -10.35 7.73
N GLU A 98 12.85 -9.19 8.37
CA GLU A 98 13.76 -8.05 8.22
C GLU A 98 13.92 -7.61 6.75
N VAL A 99 12.80 -7.55 6.03
CA VAL A 99 12.77 -7.21 4.60
C VAL A 99 13.34 -5.82 4.33
N ASP A 100 13.05 -4.86 5.22
CA ASP A 100 13.62 -3.51 5.22
C ASP A 100 15.16 -3.53 5.24
N LYS A 101 15.76 -4.35 6.10
CA LYS A 101 17.22 -4.49 6.18
C LYS A 101 17.81 -5.15 4.95
N ALA A 102 17.15 -6.19 4.44
CA ALA A 102 17.60 -6.87 3.24
C ALA A 102 17.57 -5.94 2.01
N LEU A 103 16.44 -5.27 1.78
CA LEU A 103 16.27 -4.33 0.67
C LEU A 103 17.16 -3.10 0.85
N GLY A 104 17.28 -2.56 2.06
CA GLY A 104 18.18 -1.44 2.36
C GLY A 104 19.62 -1.73 1.93
N ARG A 105 20.14 -2.93 2.23
CA ARG A 105 21.49 -3.34 1.79
C ARG A 105 21.61 -3.47 0.27
N LEU A 106 20.58 -3.97 -0.40
CA LEU A 106 20.57 -4.15 -1.86
C LEU A 106 20.44 -2.83 -2.63
N LEU A 107 19.81 -1.83 -2.03
CA LEU A 107 19.62 -0.51 -2.63
C LEU A 107 20.83 0.40 -2.46
N LEU A 108 21.70 0.12 -1.49
CA LEU A 108 22.98 0.80 -1.40
C LEU A 108 23.82 0.49 -2.64
N PRO A 109 24.53 1.48 -3.21
CA PRO A 109 25.45 1.22 -4.31
C PRO A 109 26.42 0.13 -3.87
N VAL A 110 26.49 -0.94 -4.66
CA VAL A 110 27.38 -2.07 -4.41
C VAL A 110 28.79 -1.54 -4.16
N ARG A 111 29.24 -1.57 -2.91
CA ARG A 111 30.68 -1.58 -2.65
C ARG A 111 31.14 -2.90 -3.21
N LEU A 112 31.66 -2.87 -4.43
CA LEU A 112 32.38 -3.99 -5.03
C LEU A 112 33.56 -4.28 -4.09
N GLN A 113 33.35 -5.17 -3.12
CA GLN A 113 34.44 -5.95 -2.57
C GLN A 113 34.82 -6.91 -3.69
N ARG A 114 35.64 -6.42 -4.62
CA ARG A 114 36.34 -7.31 -5.54
C ARG A 114 37.30 -8.15 -4.69
N PRO A 115 37.36 -9.48 -4.92
CA PRO A 115 38.41 -10.32 -4.35
C PRO A 115 39.79 -9.87 -4.82
#